data_AF-A0A1F6NAE8-F1
#
_entry.id   AF-A0A1F6NAE8-F1
#
_cell.length_a   1.000
_cell.length_b   1.000
_cell.length_c   1.000
_cell.angle_alpha   90.00
_cell.angle_beta   90.00
_cell.angle_gamma   90.00
#
_symmetry.space_group_name_H-M   'P 1'
#
loop_
_entity.id
_entity.type
_entity.pdbx_description
1 polymer ?
#
loop_
_entity_poly.entity_id
_entity_poly.type
_entity_poly.pdbx_seq_one_letter_code
_entity_poly.pdbx_strand_id
1 'polypeptide(L)'
;MEPAPVKTKKEIAENPKWQSESVKFNLVGNELLRECGGTKCKVVKWGSTNGTAAIIGKQDDWFKAIISDTESTNEGWLNKALVPDEIQDQYAATIIKQEPQESTHLEEPKKWYSKMFAWIFGIFQ
;
A
#
# COMPACT_ATOMS: atom_id res chain seq x y z
N MET A 1 -2.33 -31.10 -24.47
CA MET A 1 -1.45 -29.95 -24.23
C MET A 1 -2.32 -28.72 -24.35
N GLU A 2 -2.99 -28.35 -23.25
CA GLU A 2 -3.88 -27.19 -23.22
C GLU A 2 -3.03 -25.90 -23.13
N PRO A 3 -3.33 -24.86 -23.91
CA PRO A 3 -2.63 -23.59 -23.78
C PRO A 3 -3.08 -22.87 -22.49
N ALA A 4 -2.11 -22.33 -21.75
CA ALA A 4 -2.36 -21.55 -20.54
C ALA A 4 -3.34 -20.37 -20.82
N PRO A 5 -4.25 -20.04 -19.88
CA PRO A 5 -5.20 -18.96 -20.10
C PRO A 5 -4.47 -17.62 -20.19
N VAL A 6 -4.47 -17.06 -21.40
CA VAL A 6 -4.03 -15.70 -21.69
C VAL A 6 -4.99 -14.74 -20.98
N LYS A 7 -4.54 -14.12 -19.89
CA LYS A 7 -5.33 -13.11 -19.18
C LYS A 7 -5.55 -11.92 -20.11
N THR A 8 -6.79 -11.79 -20.57
CA THR A 8 -7.25 -10.76 -21.48
C THR A 8 -7.20 -9.39 -20.80
N LYS A 9 -6.79 -8.37 -21.57
CA LYS A 9 -6.60 -6.94 -21.24
C LYS A 9 -7.75 -6.23 -20.49
N LYS A 10 -8.85 -6.91 -20.17
CA LYS A 10 -10.03 -6.37 -19.46
C LYS A 10 -10.05 -6.66 -17.95
N GLU A 11 -9.33 -7.68 -17.47
CA GLU A 11 -9.42 -8.10 -16.05
C GLU A 11 -8.60 -7.21 -15.08
N ILE A 12 -7.81 -6.28 -15.60
CA ILE A 12 -7.04 -5.32 -14.77
C ILE A 12 -7.90 -4.06 -14.46
N ALA A 13 -9.04 -3.88 -15.12
CA ALA A 13 -9.84 -2.65 -15.02
C ALA A 13 -10.89 -2.61 -13.88
N GLU A 14 -11.13 -3.71 -13.16
CA GLU A 14 -12.20 -3.79 -12.13
C GLU A 14 -11.70 -4.28 -10.76
N ASN A 15 -10.53 -3.83 -10.31
CA ASN A 15 -10.29 -3.80 -8.86
C ASN A 15 -10.64 -2.40 -8.33
N PRO A 16 -11.84 -2.21 -7.74
CA PRO A 16 -12.34 -0.91 -7.30
C PRO A 16 -11.53 -0.31 -6.14
N LYS A 17 -10.55 -1.04 -5.59
CA LYS A 17 -9.67 -0.55 -4.52
C LYS A 17 -8.63 0.50 -4.98
N TRP A 18 -8.43 0.70 -6.29
CA TRP A 18 -7.36 1.58 -6.80
C TRP A 18 -7.87 2.81 -7.57
N GLN A 19 -9.19 3.02 -7.62
CA GLN A 19 -9.80 4.08 -8.43
C GLN A 19 -10.10 5.36 -7.64
N SER A 20 -10.10 5.36 -6.31
CA SER A 20 -10.65 6.50 -5.58
C SER A 20 -9.71 7.69 -5.43
N GLU A 21 -8.40 7.54 -5.17
CA GLU A 21 -7.56 8.73 -4.87
C GLU A 21 -6.08 8.50 -5.24
N SER A 22 -5.78 8.26 -6.51
CA SER A 22 -4.38 8.26 -6.96
C SER A 22 -3.83 9.69 -7.04
N VAL A 23 -2.79 9.98 -6.26
CA VAL A 23 -2.10 11.29 -6.32
C VAL A 23 -1.24 11.31 -7.58
N LYS A 24 -1.53 12.27 -8.47
CA LYS A 24 -0.84 12.44 -9.75
C LYS A 24 0.27 13.47 -9.64
N PHE A 25 1.41 13.18 -10.26
CA PHE A 25 2.56 14.07 -10.28
C PHE A 25 3.44 13.84 -11.51
N ASN A 26 4.33 14.78 -11.81
CA ASN A 26 5.33 14.58 -12.85
C ASN A 26 6.61 14.01 -12.23
N LEU A 27 7.19 13.01 -12.88
CA LEU A 27 8.50 12.50 -12.47
C LEU A 27 9.57 13.59 -12.56
N VAL A 28 10.32 13.75 -11.49
CA VAL A 28 11.44 14.70 -11.40
C VAL A 28 12.74 14.20 -12.03
N GLY A 29 12.79 12.94 -12.49
CA GLY A 29 13.95 12.36 -13.16
C GLY A 29 13.61 11.06 -13.91
N ASN A 30 14.59 10.56 -14.65
CA ASN A 30 14.51 9.26 -15.31
C ASN A 30 14.77 8.17 -14.26
N GLU A 31 13.92 7.14 -14.22
CA GLU A 31 14.05 6.08 -13.21
C GLU A 31 13.82 4.69 -13.75
N LEU A 32 14.49 3.73 -13.11
CA LEU A 32 14.30 2.31 -13.34
C LEU A 32 13.12 1.79 -12.50
N LEU A 33 12.02 1.46 -13.17
CA LEU A 33 10.89 0.81 -12.53
C LEU A 33 11.19 -0.64 -12.25
N ARG A 34 10.91 -1.07 -11.02
CA ARG A 34 11.21 -2.41 -10.52
C ARG A 34 9.97 -3.26 -10.31
N GLU A 35 10.16 -4.57 -10.30
CA GLU A 35 9.08 -5.54 -10.02
C GLU A 35 8.60 -5.51 -8.56
N CYS A 36 9.48 -5.13 -7.62
CA CYS A 36 9.18 -4.99 -6.20
C CYS A 36 9.88 -3.77 -5.59
N GLY A 37 9.42 -3.35 -4.39
CA GLY A 37 9.97 -2.24 -3.62
C GLY A 37 11.31 -2.59 -2.96
N GLY A 38 12.39 -2.63 -3.75
CA GLY A 38 13.71 -2.95 -3.21
C GLY A 38 14.84 -2.80 -4.22
N THR A 39 16.03 -2.49 -3.74
CA THR A 39 17.23 -2.31 -4.58
C THR A 39 17.70 -3.60 -5.25
N LYS A 40 17.35 -4.76 -4.67
CA LYS A 40 17.65 -6.09 -5.20
C LYS A 40 16.64 -6.58 -6.24
N CYS A 41 15.50 -5.90 -6.40
CA CYS A 41 14.43 -6.28 -7.32
C CYS A 41 14.86 -6.02 -8.77
N LYS A 42 14.42 -6.88 -9.69
CA LYS A 42 14.70 -6.71 -11.12
C LYS A 42 14.08 -5.43 -11.65
N VAL A 43 14.82 -4.74 -12.52
CA VAL A 43 14.32 -3.62 -13.32
C VAL A 43 13.49 -4.17 -14.47
N VAL A 44 12.24 -3.72 -14.55
CA VAL A 44 11.26 -4.19 -15.54
C VAL A 44 11.01 -3.17 -16.64
N LYS A 45 11.06 -1.87 -16.30
CA LYS A 45 10.71 -0.76 -17.21
C LYS A 45 11.47 0.52 -16.80
N TRP A 46 11.31 1.56 -17.61
CA TRP A 46 11.89 2.87 -17.41
C TRP A 46 10.77 3.90 -17.32
N GLY A 47 10.88 4.82 -16.37
CA GLY A 47 10.07 6.03 -16.30
C GLY A 47 10.85 7.20 -16.88
N SER A 48 10.20 7.97 -17.75
CA SER A 48 10.77 9.16 -18.37
C SER A 48 10.52 10.40 -17.52
N THR A 49 11.50 11.29 -17.42
CA THR A 49 11.34 12.61 -16.80
C THR A 49 10.14 13.34 -17.44
N ASN A 50 9.36 14.05 -16.64
CA ASN A 50 8.07 14.67 -17.04
C ASN A 50 6.95 13.70 -17.43
N GLY A 51 7.17 12.38 -17.35
CA GLY A 51 6.09 11.40 -17.41
C GLY A 51 5.09 11.64 -16.28
N THR A 52 3.80 11.50 -16.58
CA THR A 52 2.74 11.63 -15.57
C THR A 52 2.67 10.33 -14.78
N ALA A 53 2.97 10.40 -13.49
CA ALA A 53 2.91 9.30 -12.55
C ALA A 53 1.68 9.40 -11.66
N ALA A 54 1.12 8.25 -11.28
CA ALA A 54 0.06 8.13 -10.31
C ALA A 54 0.45 7.08 -9.27
N ILE A 55 0.52 7.48 -7.99
CA ILE A 55 0.83 6.54 -6.91
C ILE A 55 -0.37 5.66 -6.64
N ILE A 56 -0.14 4.35 -6.65
CA ILE A 56 -1.15 3.34 -6.36
C ILE A 56 -0.81 2.53 -5.11
N GLY A 57 0.43 2.56 -4.62
CA GLY A 57 0.83 1.79 -3.44
C GLY A 57 2.10 2.32 -2.79
N LYS A 58 2.36 1.91 -1.56
CA LYS A 58 3.60 2.18 -0.84
C LYS A 58 4.06 0.93 -0.09
N GLN A 59 5.37 0.72 -0.06
CA GLN A 59 6.06 -0.27 0.76
C GLN A 59 7.39 0.34 1.20
N ASP A 60 7.55 0.57 2.50
CA ASP A 60 8.74 1.21 3.07
C ASP A 60 9.09 2.52 2.33
N ASP A 61 10.27 2.59 1.74
CA ASP A 61 10.80 3.72 0.96
C ASP A 61 10.50 3.63 -0.55
N TRP A 62 9.57 2.76 -0.94
CA TRP A 62 9.20 2.53 -2.33
C TRP A 62 7.73 2.81 -2.58
N PHE A 63 7.46 3.46 -3.71
CA PHE A 63 6.11 3.70 -4.19
C PHE A 63 5.85 2.86 -5.41
N LYS A 64 4.69 2.20 -5.42
CA LYS A 64 4.16 1.57 -6.62
C LYS A 64 3.40 2.63 -7.39
N ALA A 65 3.75 2.83 -8.66
CA ALA A 65 3.10 3.82 -9.50
C ALA A 65 2.84 3.31 -10.91
N ILE A 66 1.86 3.94 -11.54
CA ILE A 66 1.61 3.86 -12.98
C ILE A 66 2.14 5.15 -13.58
N ILE A 67 3.06 5.03 -14.52
CA ILE A 67 3.68 6.15 -15.24
C ILE A 67 3.22 6.09 -16.68
N SER A 68 2.62 7.17 -17.15
CA SER A 68 2.25 7.35 -18.55
C SER A 68 3.11 8.45 -19.16
N ASP A 69 3.78 8.11 -20.26
CA ASP A 69 4.42 9.07 -21.15
C ASP A 69 3.67 9.13 -22.49
N THR A 70 4.26 9.79 -23.49
CA THR A 70 3.63 9.99 -24.80
C THR A 70 3.41 8.69 -25.58
N GLU A 71 4.15 7.63 -25.28
CA GLU A 71 4.19 6.41 -26.09
C GLU A 71 3.78 5.16 -25.32
N SER A 72 3.81 5.20 -23.99
CA SER A 72 3.65 4.01 -23.16
C SER A 72 3.07 4.31 -21.78
N THR A 73 2.41 3.29 -21.23
CA THR A 73 2.02 3.24 -19.84
C THR A 73 2.77 2.08 -19.18
N ASN A 74 3.57 2.40 -18.18
CA ASN A 74 4.39 1.45 -17.43
C ASN A 74 3.96 1.42 -15.97
N GLU A 75 3.97 0.24 -15.36
CA GLU A 75 3.71 0.05 -13.95
C GLU A 75 4.96 -0.53 -13.28
N GLY A 76 5.28 -0.04 -12.08
CA GLY A 76 6.33 -0.62 -11.27
C GLY A 76 6.60 0.16 -9.99
N TRP A 77 7.67 -0.24 -9.31
CA TRP A 77 8.14 0.37 -8.08
C TRP A 77 9.25 1.37 -8.36
N LEU A 78 9.13 2.57 -7.79
CA LEU A 78 10.16 3.60 -7.79
C LEU A 78 10.53 4.00 -6.35
N ASN A 79 11.74 4.51 -6.17
CA ASN A 79 12.20 4.97 -4.87
C ASN A 79 11.55 6.29 -4.47
N LYS A 80 11.29 6.49 -3.17
CA LYS A 80 10.71 7.73 -2.62
C LYS A 80 11.47 9.00 -3.00
N ALA A 81 12.79 8.92 -3.23
CA ALA A 81 13.60 10.07 -3.60
C ALA A 81 13.17 10.76 -4.91
N LEU A 82 12.35 10.09 -5.73
CA LEU A 82 11.84 10.58 -7.00
C LEU A 82 10.37 11.00 -6.93
N VAL A 83 9.77 10.88 -5.77
CA VAL A 83 8.44 11.39 -5.47
C VAL A 83 8.62 12.70 -4.71
N PRO A 84 8.12 13.83 -5.23
CA PRO A 84 8.18 15.09 -4.49
C PRO A 84 7.56 14.95 -3.10
N ASP A 85 8.16 15.58 -2.08
CA ASP A 85 7.71 15.44 -0.69
C ASP A 85 6.23 15.80 -0.52
N GLU A 86 5.75 16.84 -1.22
CA GLU A 86 4.34 17.23 -1.22
C GLU A 86 3.42 16.08 -1.64
N ILE A 87 3.84 15.27 -2.61
CA ILE A 87 3.09 14.13 -3.11
C ILE A 87 3.13 12.97 -2.12
N GLN A 88 4.27 12.77 -1.44
CA GLN A 88 4.40 11.79 -0.37
C GLN A 88 3.45 12.12 0.80
N ASP A 89 3.38 13.40 1.19
CA ASP A 89 2.51 13.89 2.24
C ASP A 89 1.03 13.79 1.86
N GLN A 90 0.68 14.18 0.63
CA GLN A 90 -0.67 14.02 0.09
C GLN A 90 -1.10 12.55 0.09
N TYR A 91 -0.23 11.65 -0.40
CA TYR A 91 -0.53 10.22 -0.40
C TYR A 91 -0.71 9.67 1.02
N ALA A 92 0.14 10.06 1.97
CA ALA A 92 -0.01 9.67 3.37
C ALA A 92 -1.35 10.18 3.97
N ALA A 93 -1.73 11.42 3.69
CA ALA A 93 -3.01 11.99 4.14
C ALA A 93 -4.23 11.30 3.50
N THR A 94 -4.12 10.87 2.24
CA THR A 94 -5.14 10.10 1.53
C THR A 94 -5.34 8.72 2.17
N ILE A 95 -4.26 8.00 2.50
CA ILE A 95 -4.35 6.68 3.15
C ILE A 95 -5.02 6.77 4.52
N ILE A 96 -4.68 7.79 5.33
CA ILE A 96 -5.27 7.99 6.67
C ILE A 96 -6.78 8.27 6.60
N LYS A 97 -7.26 8.95 5.54
CA LYS A 97 -8.70 9.21 5.35
C LYS A 97 -9.48 7.96 4.93
N GLN A 98 -8.82 7.00 4.29
CA GLN A 98 -9.44 5.76 3.82
C GLN A 98 -9.43 4.64 4.88
N GLU A 99 -8.74 4.83 6.01
CA GLU A 99 -8.83 3.92 7.15
C GLU A 99 -10.17 4.13 7.86
N PRO A 100 -11.15 3.23 7.71
CA PRO A 100 -12.33 3.29 8.55
C PRO A 100 -11.87 2.82 9.92
N GLN A 101 -11.60 3.76 10.83
CA GLN A 101 -11.45 3.59 12.28
C GLN A 101 -11.39 2.10 12.65
N GLU A 102 -10.21 1.48 12.53
CA GLU A 102 -9.99 0.15 13.08
C GLU A 102 -10.20 0.33 14.58
N SER A 103 -11.38 -0.07 15.03
CA SER A 103 -11.81 0.12 16.40
C SER A 103 -10.70 -0.40 17.30
N THR A 104 -10.25 0.44 18.22
CA THR A 104 -9.61 0.01 19.45
C THR A 104 -10.62 -0.86 20.21
N HIS A 105 -10.86 -2.08 19.75
CA HIS A 105 -11.35 -3.14 20.59
C HIS A 105 -10.10 -3.75 21.21
N LEU A 106 -9.69 -3.18 22.35
CA LEU A 106 -8.85 -3.88 23.31
C LEU A 106 -9.52 -5.24 23.56
N GLU A 107 -9.05 -6.28 22.86
CA GLU A 107 -9.28 -7.64 23.33
C GLU A 107 -8.61 -7.74 24.70
N GLU A 108 -9.42 -7.68 25.75
CA GLU A 108 -9.01 -8.08 27.08
C GLU A 108 -8.36 -9.47 26.99
N PRO A 109 -7.18 -9.70 27.59
CA PRO A 109 -6.61 -11.03 27.63
C PRO A 109 -7.55 -11.93 28.44
N LYS A 110 -8.15 -12.93 27.77
CA LYS A 110 -8.83 -14.06 28.40
C LYS A 110 -7.84 -14.81 29.30
N LYS A 111 -7.69 -14.34 30.53
CA LYS A 111 -7.01 -15.07 31.60
C LYS A 111 -7.97 -16.11 32.12
N TRP A 112 -7.78 -17.34 31.63
CA TRP A 112 -8.11 -18.52 32.42
C TRP A 112 -7.26 -18.47 33.69
N TYR A 113 -7.88 -18.16 34.83
CA TYR A 113 -7.35 -18.59 36.12
C TYR A 113 -8.36 -19.51 36.79
N SER A 114 -7.83 -20.71 37.00
CA SER A 114 -8.36 -21.82 37.75
C SER A 114 -8.61 -21.44 39.22
N LYS A 115 -9.60 -22.11 39.83
CA LYS A 115 -9.82 -22.34 41.26
C LYS A 115 -8.76 -21.75 42.21
N MET A 116 -9.16 -20.84 43.09
CA MET A 116 -8.93 -20.83 44.55
C MET A 116 -9.36 -19.48 45.14
N PHE A 117 -9.54 -19.46 46.47
CA PHE A 117 -10.02 -18.39 47.36
C PHE A 117 -11.56 -18.29 47.43
N ALA A 118 -12.29 -18.81 48.43
CA ALA A 118 -12.05 -18.99 49.86
C ALA A 118 -11.40 -17.75 50.49
N TRP A 119 -12.22 -16.94 51.16
CA TRP A 119 -12.00 -16.10 52.36
C TRP A 119 -13.31 -15.28 52.53
N ILE A 120 -14.15 -15.59 53.52
CA ILE A 120 -14.07 -15.14 54.93
C ILE A 120 -14.13 -13.62 55.07
N PHE A 121 -15.33 -13.13 55.39
CA PHE A 121 -15.69 -12.03 56.31
C PHE A 121 -17.20 -12.25 56.59
N GLY A 122 -17.75 -12.50 57.78
CA GLY A 122 -17.29 -12.34 59.15
C GLY A 122 -18.08 -11.22 59.83
N ILE A 123 -19.18 -11.50 60.54
CA ILE A 123 -19.65 -10.72 61.70
C ILE A 123 -20.26 -11.67 62.75
N PHE A 124 -19.67 -11.58 63.93
CA PHE A 124 -20.05 -12.12 65.23
C PHE A 124 -20.95 -11.09 65.94
N GLN A 125 -22.15 -11.47 66.41
CA GLN A 125 -22.70 -11.27 67.77
C GLN A 125 -24.22 -11.51 67.78
#